data_AF-A0A354MB76-F1
#
_entry.id   AF-A0A354MB76-F1
#
_cell.length_a   1.000
_cell.length_b   1.000
_cell.length_c   1.000
_cell.angle_alpha   90.00
_cell.angle_beta   90.00
_cell.angle_gamma   90.00
#
_symmetry.space_group_name_H-M   'P 1'
#
loop_
_entity.id
_entity.type
_entity.pdbx_description
1 polymer ?
#
loop_
_entity_poly.entity_id
_entity_poly.type
_entity_poly.pdbx_seq_one_letter_code
_entity_poly.pdbx_strand_id
1 'polypeptide(L)'
;MNSLINYRKLSKENKRELTEYLIYRSIEDNCREHKKELDDEKILDIKELAYDFYLDDCCGKLSITSITDFIINNYLDNNITLEELQDADYADLYSAIDEDCIELIKEQEEDLER
;
A
#
# COMPACT_ATOMS: atom_id res chain seq x y z
N MET A 1 -12.84 27.66 -14.32
CA MET A 1 -12.53 27.28 -12.93
C MET A 1 -11.45 26.19 -12.99
N ASN A 2 -10.37 26.30 -12.22
CA ASN A 2 -9.24 25.38 -12.31
C ASN A 2 -9.56 24.04 -11.60
N SER A 3 -9.22 22.91 -12.22
CA SER A 3 -9.49 21.56 -11.68
C SER A 3 -8.90 21.32 -10.29
N LEU A 4 -7.73 21.89 -9.97
CA LEU A 4 -7.12 21.82 -8.64
C LEU A 4 -7.94 22.59 -7.59
N ILE A 5 -8.58 23.69 -7.98
CA ILE A 5 -9.48 24.43 -7.09
C ILE A 5 -10.73 23.60 -6.80
N ASN A 6 -11.24 22.86 -7.79
CA ASN A 6 -12.36 21.95 -7.59
C ASN A 6 -11.98 20.78 -6.67
N TYR A 7 -10.82 20.18 -6.88
CA TYR A 7 -10.29 19.12 -6.02
C TYR A 7 -10.14 19.58 -4.56
N ARG A 8 -9.56 20.76 -4.33
CA ARG A 8 -9.41 21.32 -2.97
C ARG A 8 -10.75 21.52 -2.25
N LYS A 9 -11.82 21.81 -3.00
CA LYS A 9 -13.19 22.00 -2.49
C LYS A 9 -13.96 20.71 -2.22
N LEU A 10 -13.43 19.55 -2.60
CA LEU A 10 -14.06 18.27 -2.27
C LEU A 10 -14.20 18.11 -0.75
N SER A 11 -15.31 17.51 -0.33
CA SER A 11 -15.51 17.10 1.06
C SER A 11 -14.44 16.08 1.47
N LYS A 12 -14.27 15.88 2.78
CA LYS A 12 -13.39 14.82 3.30
C LYS A 12 -13.87 13.44 2.83
N GLU A 13 -15.18 13.23 2.81
CA GLU A 13 -15.83 12.00 2.33
C GLU A 13 -15.49 11.72 0.87
N ASN A 14 -15.67 12.69 -0.04
CA ASN A 14 -15.35 12.50 -1.46
C ASN A 14 -13.86 12.21 -1.67
N LYS A 15 -12.97 12.83 -0.88
CA LYS A 15 -11.53 12.54 -0.96
C LYS A 15 -11.24 11.12 -0.47
N ARG A 16 -11.92 10.67 0.59
CA ARG A 16 -11.81 9.29 1.07
C ARG A 16 -12.30 8.30 0.03
N GLU A 17 -13.47 8.51 -0.55
CA GLU A 17 -14.01 7.67 -1.63
C GLU A 17 -13.06 7.58 -2.84
N LEU A 18 -12.47 8.72 -3.24
CA LEU A 18 -11.44 8.73 -4.29
C LEU A 18 -10.19 7.95 -3.90
N THR A 19 -9.80 7.99 -2.64
CA THR A 19 -8.63 7.25 -2.13
C THR A 19 -8.93 5.75 -2.13
N GLU A 20 -10.10 5.34 -1.61
CA GLU A 20 -10.55 3.94 -1.63
C GLU A 20 -10.67 3.41 -3.08
N TYR A 21 -11.20 4.22 -3.99
CA TYR A 21 -11.24 3.89 -5.42
C TYR A 21 -9.85 3.60 -6.00
N LEU A 22 -8.84 4.42 -5.66
CA LEU A 22 -7.48 4.21 -6.13
C LEU A 22 -6.89 2.90 -5.61
N ILE A 23 -7.14 2.56 -4.34
CA ILE A 23 -6.71 1.29 -3.73
C ILE A 23 -7.32 0.11 -4.48
N TYR A 24 -8.66 0.07 -4.61
CA TYR A 24 -9.33 -1.06 -5.26
C TYR A 24 -8.92 -1.21 -6.73
N ARG A 25 -8.69 -0.09 -7.42
CA ARG A 25 -8.19 -0.11 -8.79
C ARG A 25 -6.80 -0.72 -8.88
N SER A 26 -5.88 -0.32 -8.00
CA SER A 26 -4.54 -0.94 -7.92
C SER A 26 -4.65 -2.44 -7.63
N ILE A 27 -5.53 -2.85 -6.71
CA ILE A 27 -5.75 -4.27 -6.43
C ILE A 27 -6.24 -5.03 -7.68
N GLU A 28 -7.24 -4.49 -8.38
CA GLU A 28 -7.78 -5.09 -9.60
C GLU A 28 -6.72 -5.21 -10.70
N ASP A 29 -5.96 -4.14 -10.94
CA ASP A 29 -4.94 -4.09 -11.99
C ASP A 29 -3.83 -5.13 -11.72
N ASN A 30 -3.32 -5.23 -10.48
CA ASN A 30 -2.28 -6.20 -10.12
C ASN A 30 -2.79 -7.65 -10.12
N CYS A 31 -4.01 -7.91 -9.61
CA CYS A 31 -4.64 -9.23 -9.70
C CYS A 31 -4.78 -9.70 -11.15
N ARG A 32 -5.20 -8.80 -12.06
CA ARG A 32 -5.32 -9.09 -13.49
C ARG A 32 -3.97 -9.42 -14.12
N GLU A 33 -2.92 -8.69 -13.78
CA GLU A 33 -1.56 -8.93 -14.29
C GLU A 33 -1.01 -10.28 -13.82
N HIS A 34 -1.21 -10.62 -12.54
CA HIS A 34 -0.79 -11.89 -11.96
C HIS A 34 -1.72 -13.07 -12.32
N LYS A 35 -2.88 -12.79 -12.95
CA LYS A 35 -3.93 -13.78 -13.24
C LYS A 35 -4.39 -14.53 -11.99
N LYS A 36 -4.56 -13.79 -10.89
CA LYS A 36 -5.01 -14.28 -9.59
C LYS A 36 -6.32 -13.60 -9.21
N GLU A 37 -7.09 -14.27 -8.37
CA GLU A 37 -8.28 -13.72 -7.73
C GLU A 37 -8.02 -13.71 -6.23
N LEU A 38 -8.47 -12.64 -5.57
CA LEU A 38 -8.48 -12.51 -4.11
C LEU A 38 -9.93 -12.56 -3.64
N ASP A 39 -10.12 -13.11 -2.44
CA ASP A 39 -11.40 -13.00 -1.76
C ASP A 39 -11.58 -11.58 -1.15
N ASP A 40 -12.81 -11.27 -0.79
CA ASP A 40 -13.18 -9.97 -0.22
C ASP A 40 -12.44 -9.68 1.10
N GLU A 41 -12.09 -10.72 1.87
CA GLU A 41 -11.36 -10.58 3.13
C GLU A 41 -9.95 -10.08 2.87
N LYS A 42 -9.22 -10.68 1.92
CA LYS A 42 -7.88 -10.22 1.53
C LYS A 42 -7.87 -8.88 0.84
N ILE A 43 -8.90 -8.57 0.06
CA ILE A 43 -9.07 -7.23 -0.49
C ILE A 43 -9.23 -6.20 0.63
N LEU A 44 -10.00 -6.53 1.67
CA LEU A 44 -10.20 -5.64 2.82
C LEU A 44 -8.91 -5.47 3.62
N ASP A 45 -8.19 -6.55 3.92
CA ASP A 45 -6.91 -6.53 4.65
C ASP A 45 -5.89 -5.62 3.95
N ILE A 46 -5.70 -5.79 2.63
CA ILE A 46 -4.77 -4.98 1.83
C ILE A 46 -5.21 -3.51 1.84
N LYS A 47 -6.51 -3.25 1.71
CA LYS A 47 -7.05 -1.88 1.71
C LYS A 47 -6.80 -1.17 3.03
N GLU A 48 -7.06 -1.85 4.15
CA GLU A 48 -6.84 -1.28 5.49
C GLU A 48 -5.34 -1.02 5.72
N LEU A 49 -4.49 -1.99 5.40
CA LEU A 49 -3.04 -1.85 5.51
C LEU A 49 -2.48 -0.67 4.70
N ALA A 50 -2.84 -0.58 3.42
CA ALA A 50 -2.37 0.50 2.55
C ALA A 50 -2.88 1.87 3.02
N TYR A 51 -4.10 1.92 3.54
CA TYR A 51 -4.70 3.16 4.02
C TYR A 51 -4.06 3.63 5.33
N ASP A 52 -3.78 2.71 6.26
CA ASP A 52 -3.10 3.02 7.52
C ASP A 52 -1.69 3.57 7.26
N PHE A 53 -0.91 2.93 6.38
CA PHE A 53 0.40 3.46 5.99
C PHE A 53 0.32 4.81 5.30
N TYR A 54 -0.69 5.02 4.44
CA TYR A 54 -0.88 6.32 3.80
C TYR A 54 -1.22 7.44 4.80
N LEU A 55 -1.93 7.13 5.89
CA LEU A 55 -2.20 8.09 6.95
C LEU A 55 -0.97 8.35 7.83
N ASP A 56 -0.16 7.32 8.07
CA ASP A 56 1.05 7.41 8.87
C ASP A 56 2.22 8.06 8.13
N ASP A 57 2.17 8.15 6.79
CA ASP A 57 3.09 8.98 5.99
C ASP A 57 2.91 10.48 6.25
N CYS A 58 3.48 10.89 7.38
CA CYS A 58 3.52 12.27 7.85
C CYS A 58 4.22 13.21 6.86
N CYS A 59 5.04 12.69 5.93
CA CYS A 59 5.75 13.47 4.94
C CYS A 59 4.96 13.64 3.63
N GLY A 60 3.92 12.83 3.42
CA GLY A 60 3.08 12.82 2.21
C GLY A 60 3.89 12.56 0.94
N LYS A 61 4.96 11.78 1.04
CA LYS A 61 5.88 11.48 -0.06
C LYS A 61 5.40 10.29 -0.88
N LEU A 62 4.82 9.29 -0.23
CA LEU A 62 4.31 8.10 -0.88
C LEU A 62 2.87 8.31 -1.32
N SER A 63 2.57 7.87 -2.54
CA SER A 63 1.20 7.87 -3.03
C SER A 63 0.48 6.62 -2.57
N ILE A 64 -0.83 6.71 -2.29
CA ILE A 64 -1.65 5.53 -1.93
C ILE A 64 -1.53 4.41 -2.96
N THR A 65 -1.41 4.75 -4.25
CA THR A 65 -1.24 3.78 -5.33
C THR A 65 0.11 3.07 -5.22
N SER A 66 1.21 3.80 -4.99
CA SER A 66 2.55 3.20 -4.80
C SER A 66 2.59 2.25 -3.61
N ILE A 67 1.98 2.64 -2.49
CA ILE A 67 1.85 1.81 -1.29
C ILE A 67 1.04 0.55 -1.62
N THR A 68 -0.12 0.71 -2.25
CA THR A 68 -1.01 -0.41 -2.59
C THR A 68 -0.36 -1.38 -3.57
N ASP A 69 0.27 -0.86 -4.64
CA ASP A 69 0.95 -1.65 -5.66
C ASP A 69 2.10 -2.47 -5.05
N PHE A 70 2.91 -1.86 -4.18
CA PHE A 70 3.99 -2.55 -3.49
C PHE A 70 3.47 -3.69 -2.62
N ILE A 71 2.45 -3.43 -1.78
CA ILE A 71 1.85 -4.43 -0.89
C ILE A 71 1.29 -5.60 -1.70
N ILE A 72 0.42 -5.32 -2.69
CA ILE A 72 -0.26 -6.39 -3.41
C ILE A 72 0.70 -7.20 -4.28
N ASN A 73 1.66 -6.57 -4.95
CA ASN A 73 2.60 -7.31 -5.79
C ASN A 73 3.43 -8.29 -4.97
N ASN A 74 4.00 -7.83 -3.85
CA ASN A 74 4.80 -8.70 -2.99
C ASN A 74 3.97 -9.78 -2.31
N TYR A 75 2.72 -9.49 -1.93
CA TYR A 75 1.79 -10.48 -1.44
C TYR A 75 1.45 -11.54 -2.50
N LEU A 76 1.09 -11.12 -3.72
CA LEU A 76 0.75 -12.02 -4.81
C LEU A 76 1.94 -12.88 -5.23
N ASP A 77 3.16 -12.38 -5.19
CA ASP A 77 4.36 -13.15 -5.50
C ASP A 77 4.79 -14.11 -4.37
N ASN A 78 4.12 -14.07 -3.21
CA ASN A 78 4.50 -14.75 -1.97
C ASN A 78 5.90 -14.35 -1.50
N ASN A 79 6.30 -13.10 -1.79
CA ASN A 79 7.54 -12.55 -1.25
C ASN A 79 7.37 -12.22 0.23
N ILE A 80 6.18 -11.78 0.65
CA ILE A 80 5.88 -11.43 2.03
C ILE A 80 4.40 -11.68 2.32
N THR A 81 4.07 -11.95 3.57
CA THR A 81 2.69 -12.00 4.07
C THR A 81 2.20 -10.62 4.50
N LEU A 82 0.88 -10.47 4.65
CA LEU A 82 0.31 -9.22 5.17
C LEU A 82 0.63 -9.02 6.66
N GLU A 83 0.80 -10.10 7.42
CA GLU A 83 1.19 -10.06 8.83
C GLU A 83 2.61 -9.51 8.99
N GLU A 84 3.57 -10.02 8.19
CA GLU A 84 4.95 -9.50 8.18
C GLU A 84 5.01 -8.01 7.78
N LEU A 85 4.16 -7.56 6.84
CA LEU A 85 4.08 -6.14 6.48
C LEU A 85 3.46 -5.27 7.59
N GLN A 86 2.54 -5.82 8.38
CA GLN A 86 1.94 -5.13 9.53
C GLN A 86 2.93 -4.98 10.68
N ASP A 87 3.78 -5.99 10.89
CA ASP A 87 4.76 -6.01 11.98
C ASP A 87 6.07 -5.28 11.62
N ALA A 88 6.31 -4.97 10.34
CA ALA A 88 7.49 -4.24 9.88
C ALA A 88 7.60 -2.83 10.47
N ASP A 89 8.83 -2.38 10.75
CA ASP A 89 9.06 -1.00 11.16
C ASP A 89 8.66 -0.03 10.04
N TYR A 90 8.04 1.08 10.43
CA TYR A 90 7.56 2.08 9.47
C TYR A 90 8.69 2.64 8.59
N ALA A 91 9.89 2.85 9.15
CA ALA A 91 11.02 3.39 8.38
C ALA A 91 11.49 2.40 7.31
N ASP A 92 11.52 1.12 7.65
CA ASP A 92 11.92 0.05 6.73
C ASP A 92 10.88 -0.13 5.63
N LEU A 93 9.60 -0.16 5.99
CA LEU A 93 8.55 -0.23 4.99
C LEU A 93 8.54 1.01 4.09
N TYR A 94 8.72 2.21 4.65
CA TYR A 94 8.84 3.42 3.87
C TYR A 94 9.98 3.29 2.84
N SER A 95 11.16 2.87 3.27
CA SER A 95 12.32 2.66 2.40
C SER A 95 12.06 1.58 1.36
N ALA A 96 11.43 0.47 1.76
CA ALA A 96 11.08 -0.62 0.86
C ALA A 96 10.10 -0.18 -0.23
N ILE A 97 9.10 0.65 0.09
CA ILE A 97 8.15 1.18 -0.90
C ILE A 97 8.82 2.25 -1.78
N ASP A 98 9.63 3.15 -1.21
CA ASP A 98 10.31 4.23 -1.96
C ASP A 98 11.34 3.66 -2.95
N GLU A 99 12.03 2.57 -2.57
CA GLU A 99 13.01 1.88 -3.40
C GLU A 99 12.44 0.68 -4.19
N ASP A 100 11.16 0.34 -3.99
CA ASP A 100 10.50 -0.86 -4.54
C ASP A 100 11.30 -2.15 -4.27
N CYS A 101 11.78 -2.31 -3.03
CA CYS A 101 12.71 -3.37 -2.62
C CYS A 101 12.27 -4.06 -1.31
N ILE A 102 11.62 -5.21 -1.43
CA ILE A 102 11.10 -5.98 -0.29
C ILE A 102 12.19 -6.52 0.66
N GLU A 103 13.40 -6.73 0.14
CA GLU A 103 14.52 -7.24 0.93
C GLU A 103 14.92 -6.29 2.07
N LEU A 104 14.63 -4.99 1.96
CA LEU A 104 14.89 -4.01 3.02
C LEU A 104 14.08 -4.30 4.30
N ILE A 105 12.97 -5.03 4.20
CA ILE A 105 12.20 -5.50 5.36
C ILE A 105 12.75 -6.82 5.89
N LYS A 106 13.20 -7.71 5.00
CA LYS A 106 13.67 -9.06 5.36
C LYS A 106 15.08 -9.11 5.93
N GLU A 107 15.97 -8.22 5.48
CA GLU A 107 17.39 -8.23 5.87
C GLU A 107 17.61 -7.99 7.38
N GLN A 108 16.61 -7.47 8.11
CA GLN A 108 16.75 -7.18 9.54
C GLN A 108 16.40 -8.33 10.49
N GLU A 109 15.65 -9.35 10.05
CA GLU A 109 15.40 -10.54 10.88
C GLU A 109 16.68 -11.36 11.09
N GLU A 110 17.57 -11.44 10.08
CA GLU A 110 18.82 -12.20 10.18
C GLU A 110 19.88 -11.55 11.09
N ASP A 111 19.83 -10.23 11.28
CA ASP A 111 20.79 -9.49 12.11
C ASP A 111 20.37 -9.44 13.60
N LEU A 112 19.09 -9.67 13.92
CA LEU A 112 18.60 -9.77 15.31
C LEU A 112 18.78 -11.17 15.92
N GLU A 113 18.97 -12.20 15.10
CA GLU A 113 19.24 -13.58 15.54
C GLU A 113 20.75 -13.91 15.70
N ARG A 114 21.67 -12.95 15.49
CA ARG A 114 23.12 -13.14 15.64
C ARG A 114 23.74 -12.59 16.92
#